data_AF-A0A2N8Q1H2-F1
#
_entry.id   AF-A0A2N8Q1H2-F1
#
_cell.length_a   1.000
_cell.length_b   1.000
_cell.length_c   1.000
_cell.angle_alpha   90.00
_cell.angle_beta   90.00
_cell.angle_gamma   90.00
#
_symmetry.space_group_name_H-M   'P 1'
#
loop_
_entity.id
_entity.type
_entity.pdbx_description
1 polymer ?
#
loop_
_entity_poly.entity_id
_entity_poly.type
_entity_poly.pdbx_seq_one_letter_code
_entity_poly.pdbx_strand_id
1 'polypeptide(L)'
;MTVTGEALQIISTSEYQQELEELIDWLKKELALVKIEPTELQWTILINHLNEMLKRSKEQETIPEVDPEMFSEVSKEALQLADGVVRKIDNLSQDEMYVLSIHFETAKQNEL
;
A
#
# COMPACT_ATOMS: atom_id res chain seq x y z
N MET A 1 -7.16 9.12 11.57
CA MET A 1 -6.44 7.83 11.51
C MET A 1 -5.82 7.60 12.86
N THR A 2 -6.24 6.56 13.55
CA THR A 2 -5.48 6.02 14.68
C THR A 2 -4.52 4.99 14.10
N VAL A 3 -3.21 5.19 14.30
CA VAL A 3 -2.18 4.21 13.96
C VAL A 3 -1.64 3.64 15.25
N THR A 4 -1.33 2.34 15.23
CA THR A 4 -0.72 1.67 16.37
C THR A 4 0.68 2.24 16.65
N GLY A 5 1.21 2.00 17.84
CA GLY A 5 2.60 2.32 18.17
C GLY A 5 3.61 1.63 17.23
N GLU A 6 3.27 0.44 16.72
CA GLU A 6 4.09 -0.29 15.75
C GLU A 6 4.14 0.40 14.39
N ALA A 7 3.01 0.89 13.88
CA ALA A 7 2.99 1.67 12.65
C ALA A 7 3.84 2.95 12.77
N LEU A 8 3.78 3.64 13.91
CA LEU A 8 4.64 4.80 14.18
C LEU A 8 6.12 4.41 14.22
N GLN A 9 6.45 3.25 14.81
CA GLN A 9 7.81 2.75 14.85
C GLN A 9 8.34 2.47 13.45
N ILE A 10 7.56 1.79 12.58
CA ILE A 10 7.94 1.53 11.17
C ILE A 10 8.25 2.84 10.44
N ILE A 11 7.37 3.85 10.58
CA ILE A 11 7.58 5.16 9.96
C ILE A 11 8.86 5.81 10.47
N SER A 12 9.02 5.93 11.79
CA SER A 12 10.16 6.62 12.41
C SER A 12 11.52 5.95 12.19
N THR A 13 11.52 4.66 11.82
CA THR A 13 12.75 3.88 11.56
C THR A 13 12.96 3.59 10.07
N SER A 14 12.08 4.09 9.20
CA SER A 14 12.23 3.97 7.75
C SER A 14 13.45 4.77 7.27
N GLU A 15 14.24 4.16 6.38
CA GLU A 15 15.34 4.84 5.68
C GLU A 15 14.83 5.95 4.75
N TYR A 16 13.57 5.86 4.33
CA TYR A 16 12.86 6.80 3.45
C TYR A 16 11.65 7.40 4.16
N GLN A 17 11.83 7.79 5.43
CA GLN A 17 10.74 8.24 6.30
C GLN A 17 9.89 9.35 5.66
N GLN A 18 10.52 10.38 5.07
CA GLN A 18 9.78 11.50 4.50
C GLN A 18 8.91 11.04 3.31
N GLU A 19 9.46 10.27 2.38
CA GLU A 19 8.68 9.73 1.25
C GLU A 19 7.57 8.80 1.72
N LEU A 20 7.80 8.00 2.77
CA LEU A 20 6.78 7.14 3.36
C LEU A 20 5.64 7.95 3.97
N GLU A 21 5.94 9.00 4.74
CA GLU A 21 4.92 9.90 5.32
C GLU A 21 4.10 10.59 4.22
N GLU A 22 4.75 11.13 3.20
CA GLU A 22 4.08 11.77 2.06
C GLU A 22 3.19 10.81 1.27
N LEU A 23 3.65 9.57 1.07
CA LEU A 23 2.88 8.51 0.42
C LEU A 23 1.66 8.11 1.24
N ILE A 24 1.83 7.91 2.56
CA ILE A 24 0.73 7.59 3.48
C ILE A 24 -0.30 8.71 3.49
N ASP A 25 0.13 9.97 3.53
CA ASP A 25 -0.77 11.13 3.55
C ASP A 25 -1.55 11.31 2.25
N TRP A 26 -0.93 10.99 1.11
CA TRP A 26 -1.64 10.91 -0.15
C TRP A 26 -2.64 9.75 -0.16
N LEU A 27 -2.21 8.55 0.25
CA LEU A 27 -3.05 7.34 0.20
C LEU A 27 -4.28 7.46 1.11
N LYS A 28 -4.15 8.09 2.28
CA LYS A 28 -5.31 8.42 3.15
C LYS A 28 -6.39 9.19 2.41
N LYS A 29 -6.00 10.15 1.57
CA LYS A 29 -6.96 10.96 0.80
C LYS A 29 -7.66 10.12 -0.25
N GLU A 30 -6.91 9.30 -0.97
CA GLU A 30 -7.48 8.39 -1.99
C GLU A 30 -8.45 7.38 -1.36
N LEU A 31 -8.08 6.76 -0.24
CA LEU A 31 -8.94 5.83 0.50
C LEU A 31 -10.24 6.50 0.97
N ALA A 32 -10.16 7.74 1.46
CA ALA A 32 -11.34 8.50 1.88
C ALA A 32 -12.29 8.81 0.71
N LEU A 33 -11.77 9.05 -0.50
CA LEU A 33 -12.60 9.29 -1.69
C LEU A 33 -13.43 8.07 -2.07
N VAL A 34 -12.91 6.87 -1.85
CA VAL A 34 -13.59 5.60 -2.17
C VAL A 34 -14.23 4.92 -0.95
N LYS A 35 -14.23 5.59 0.21
CA LYS A 35 -14.82 5.11 1.47
C LYS A 35 -14.27 3.75 1.93
N ILE A 36 -12.97 3.54 1.75
CA ILE A 36 -12.27 2.37 2.31
C ILE A 36 -11.58 2.83 3.59
N GLU A 37 -11.89 2.18 4.71
CA GLU A 37 -11.34 2.52 6.03
C GLU A 37 -10.58 1.32 6.60
N PRO A 38 -9.25 1.24 6.41
CA PRO A 38 -8.45 0.20 7.04
C PRO A 38 -8.49 0.33 8.57
N THR A 39 -8.58 -0.80 9.26
CA THR A 39 -8.40 -0.89 10.71
C THR A 39 -6.98 -0.50 11.12
N GLU A 40 -6.73 -0.29 12.41
CA GLU A 40 -5.39 0.04 12.91
C GLU A 40 -4.35 -1.02 12.52
N LEU A 41 -4.71 -2.31 12.62
CA LEU A 41 -3.85 -3.42 12.23
C LEU A 41 -3.60 -3.46 10.72
N GLN A 42 -4.64 -3.26 9.90
CA GLN A 42 -4.48 -3.19 8.44
C GLN A 42 -3.60 -2.01 8.03
N TRP A 43 -3.69 -0.88 8.72
CA TRP A 43 -2.75 0.24 8.51
C TRP A 43 -1.32 -0.15 8.84
N THR A 44 -1.06 -0.85 9.96
CA THR A 44 0.29 -1.32 10.28
C THR A 44 0.88 -2.20 9.19
N ILE A 45 0.09 -3.18 8.72
CA ILE A 45 0.52 -4.13 7.69
C ILE A 45 0.74 -3.42 6.35
N LEU A 46 -0.17 -2.51 5.97
CA LEU A 46 -0.05 -1.70 4.76
C LEU A 46 1.18 -0.79 4.81
N ILE A 47 1.41 -0.10 5.93
CA ILE A 47 2.57 0.80 6.11
C ILE A 47 3.88 0.03 6.01
N ASN A 48 3.97 -1.18 6.60
CA ASN A 48 5.13 -2.04 6.41
C ASN A 48 5.36 -2.36 4.92
N HIS A 49 4.30 -2.74 4.20
CA HIS A 49 4.38 -3.06 2.79
C HIS A 49 4.82 -1.85 1.93
N LEU A 50 4.27 -0.66 2.18
CA LEU A 50 4.66 0.58 1.49
C LEU A 50 6.13 0.93 1.76
N ASN A 51 6.60 0.72 2.99
CA ASN A 51 8.00 0.92 3.34
C ASN A 51 8.92 -0.03 2.55
N GLU A 52 8.55 -1.30 2.41
CA GLU A 52 9.29 -2.27 1.61
C GLU A 52 9.27 -1.94 0.10
N MET A 53 8.14 -1.46 -0.43
CA MET A 53 8.05 -0.97 -1.81
C MET A 53 9.01 0.20 -2.06
N LEU A 54 9.09 1.16 -1.13
CA LEU A 54 10.05 2.27 -1.24
C LEU A 54 11.50 1.77 -1.25
N LYS A 55 11.83 0.78 -0.41
CA LYS A 55 13.17 0.17 -0.41
C LYS A 55 13.49 -0.46 -1.76
N ARG A 56 12.61 -1.32 -2.27
CA ARG A 56 12.80 -1.98 -3.57
C ARG A 56 12.97 -0.98 -4.72
N SER A 57 12.15 0.08 -4.73
CA SER A 57 12.28 1.18 -5.71
C SER A 57 13.67 1.83 -5.69
N LYS A 58 14.22 2.10 -4.50
CA LYS A 58 15.50 2.80 -4.34
C LYS A 58 16.70 1.88 -4.58
N GLU A 59 16.54 0.60 -4.27
CA GLU A 59 17.56 -0.44 -4.46
C GLU A 59 17.51 -1.10 -5.84
N GLN A 60 16.50 -0.74 -6.66
CA GLN A 60 16.24 -1.32 -7.98
C GLN A 60 15.98 -2.83 -7.92
N GLU A 61 15.37 -3.28 -6.82
CA GLU A 61 14.92 -4.65 -6.66
C GLU A 61 13.50 -4.83 -7.19
N THR A 62 13.18 -6.04 -7.63
CA THR A 62 11.86 -6.40 -8.14
C THR A 62 11.32 -7.60 -7.39
N ILE A 63 10.01 -7.63 -7.15
CA ILE A 63 9.34 -8.85 -6.72
C ILE A 63 9.38 -9.92 -7.82
N PRO A 64 9.17 -11.21 -7.49
CA PRO A 64 8.89 -12.23 -8.48
C PRO A 64 7.69 -11.86 -9.34
N GLU A 65 7.69 -12.32 -10.60
CA GLU A 65 6.55 -12.13 -11.51
C GLU A 65 5.26 -12.70 -10.89
N VAL A 66 4.17 -11.96 -11.06
CA VAL A 66 2.85 -12.31 -10.53
C VAL A 66 1.92 -12.63 -11.68
N ASP A 67 1.15 -13.72 -11.57
CA ASP A 67 0.10 -14.06 -12.53
C ASP A 67 -1.16 -13.20 -12.26
N PRO A 68 -1.55 -12.27 -13.15
CA PRO A 68 -2.72 -11.42 -12.95
C PRO A 68 -4.03 -12.19 -12.77
N GLU A 69 -4.14 -13.40 -13.32
CA GLU A 69 -5.35 -14.23 -13.22
C GLU A 69 -5.65 -14.62 -11.76
N MET A 70 -4.62 -14.71 -10.92
CA MET A 70 -4.77 -14.95 -9.48
C MET A 70 -5.49 -13.80 -8.75
N PHE A 71 -5.58 -12.62 -9.36
CA PHE A 71 -6.19 -11.41 -8.80
C PHE A 71 -7.47 -11.02 -9.54
N SER A 72 -8.03 -11.93 -10.35
CA SER A 72 -9.25 -11.72 -11.14
C SER A 72 -10.50 -11.39 -10.30
N GLU A 73 -10.54 -11.83 -9.04
CA GLU A 73 -11.62 -11.52 -8.10
C GLU A 73 -11.41 -10.21 -7.32
N VAL A 74 -10.24 -9.60 -7.41
CA VAL A 74 -9.96 -8.32 -6.74
C VAL A 74 -10.74 -7.21 -7.43
N SER A 75 -11.36 -6.35 -6.62
CA SER A 75 -12.18 -5.28 -7.16
C SER A 75 -11.36 -4.26 -7.94
N LYS A 76 -11.99 -3.69 -8.97
CA LYS A 76 -11.37 -2.66 -9.81
C LYS A 76 -10.91 -1.46 -8.98
N GLU A 77 -11.66 -1.08 -7.94
CA GLU A 77 -11.27 0.03 -7.07
C GLU A 77 -9.97 -0.27 -6.31
N ALA A 78 -9.82 -1.50 -5.77
CA ALA A 78 -8.60 -1.91 -5.08
C ALA A 78 -7.38 -1.96 -6.02
N LEU A 79 -7.56 -2.47 -7.24
CA LEU A 79 -6.53 -2.47 -8.27
C LEU A 79 -6.13 -1.04 -8.69
N GLN A 80 -7.10 -0.13 -8.81
CA GLN A 80 -6.83 1.27 -9.16
C GLN A 80 -6.06 2.02 -8.07
N LEU A 81 -6.40 1.79 -6.80
CA LEU A 81 -5.63 2.34 -5.68
C LEU A 81 -4.18 1.83 -5.70
N ALA A 82 -3.99 0.54 -5.94
CA ALA A 82 -2.67 -0.07 -6.00
C ALA A 82 -1.84 0.44 -7.18
N ASP A 83 -2.44 0.57 -8.37
CA ASP A 83 -1.80 1.20 -9.53
C ASP A 83 -1.40 2.65 -9.22
N GLY A 84 -2.26 3.40 -8.53
CA GLY A 84 -1.97 4.77 -8.09
C GLY A 84 -0.74 4.85 -7.17
N VAL A 85 -0.61 3.92 -6.22
CA VAL A 85 0.57 3.82 -5.34
C VAL A 85 1.82 3.49 -6.16
N VAL A 86 1.77 2.46 -7.01
CA VAL A 86 2.91 2.05 -7.84
C VAL A 86 3.37 3.18 -8.76
N ARG A 87 2.46 3.94 -9.37
CA ARG A 87 2.82 5.12 -10.19
C ARG A 87 3.41 6.27 -9.38
N LYS A 88 3.06 6.37 -8.10
CA LYS A 88 3.57 7.42 -7.21
C LYS A 88 4.96 7.09 -6.69
N ILE A 89 5.33 5.81 -6.67
CA ILE A 89 6.67 5.34 -6.35
C ILE A 89 7.39 5.02 -7.67
N ASP A 90 8.24 5.92 -8.13
CA ASP A 90 9.02 5.67 -9.35
C ASP A 90 9.86 4.39 -9.25
N ASN A 91 10.21 3.77 -10.38
CA ASN A 91 11.09 2.59 -10.47
C ASN A 91 10.58 1.31 -9.78
N LEU A 92 9.25 1.09 -9.75
CA LEU A 92 8.68 -0.19 -9.36
C LEU A 92 8.21 -1.02 -10.56
N SER A 93 8.23 -2.35 -10.39
CA SER A 93 7.51 -3.25 -11.29
C SER A 93 6.01 -3.00 -11.19
N GLN A 94 5.30 -3.09 -12.30
CA GLN A 94 3.84 -3.00 -12.30
C GLN A 94 3.20 -4.11 -11.48
N ASP A 95 3.85 -5.27 -11.38
CA ASP A 95 3.34 -6.45 -10.67
C ASP A 95 3.10 -6.21 -9.17
N GLU A 96 3.80 -5.24 -8.58
CA GLU A 96 3.62 -4.79 -7.19
C GLU A 96 2.16 -4.42 -6.90
N MET A 97 1.45 -3.90 -7.91
CA MET A 97 0.05 -3.50 -7.74
C MET A 97 -0.84 -4.68 -7.33
N TYR A 98 -0.54 -5.90 -7.79
CA TYR A 98 -1.38 -7.06 -7.53
C TYR A 98 -1.30 -7.43 -6.05
N VAL A 99 -0.10 -7.57 -5.50
CA VAL A 99 0.06 -7.90 -4.06
C VAL A 99 -0.47 -6.77 -3.18
N LEU A 100 -0.20 -5.52 -3.56
CA LEU A 100 -0.69 -4.36 -2.82
C LEU A 100 -2.23 -4.27 -2.83
N SER A 101 -2.89 -4.65 -3.93
CA SER A 101 -4.35 -4.55 -4.07
C SER A 101 -5.12 -5.34 -3.00
N ILE A 102 -4.54 -6.42 -2.48
CA ILE A 102 -5.16 -7.24 -1.43
C ILE A 102 -5.36 -6.47 -0.13
N HIS A 103 -4.48 -5.52 0.20
CA HIS A 103 -4.64 -4.68 1.39
C HIS A 103 -5.91 -3.83 1.29
N PHE A 104 -6.16 -3.26 0.11
CA PHE A 104 -7.35 -2.45 -0.15
C PHE A 104 -8.61 -3.30 -0.26
N GLU A 105 -8.52 -4.47 -0.91
CA GLU A 105 -9.64 -5.40 -1.01
C GLU A 105 -10.09 -5.88 0.36
N THR A 106 -9.13 -6.25 1.22
CA THR A 106 -9.44 -6.69 2.60
C THR A 106 -10.04 -5.54 3.41
N ALA A 107 -9.49 -4.32 3.31
CA ALA A 107 -10.01 -3.16 4.02
C ALA A 107 -11.42 -2.75 3.56
N LYS A 108 -11.74 -2.98 2.27
CA LYS A 108 -13.07 -2.73 1.71
C LYS A 108 -14.14 -3.67 2.28
N GLN A 109 -13.73 -4.84 2.74
CA GLN A 109 -14.61 -5.86 3.35
C GLN A 109 -14.81 -5.65 4.86
N ASN A 110 -14.21 -4.62 5.45
CA ASN A 110 -14.47 -4.28 6.85
C ASN A 110 -15.95 -3.96 7.08
N GLU A 111 -16.53 -4.51 8.15
CA GLU A 111 -17.84 -4.09 8.62
C GLU A 111 -17.72 -2.66 9.18
N LEU A 112 -18.59 -1.75 8.71
CA LEU A 112 -18.69 -0.36 9.18
C LEU A 112 -19.38 -0.25 10.55
#